data_AF-A0A816PWH3-F1
#
_entry.id   AF-A0A816PWH3-F1
#
_cell.length_a   1.000
_cell.length_b   1.000
_cell.length_c   1.000
_cell.angle_alpha   90.00
_cell.angle_beta   90.00
_cell.angle_gamma   90.00
#
_symmetry.space_group_name_H-M   'P 1'
#
loop_
_entity.id
_entity.type
_entity.pdbx_description
1 polymer ?
#
loop_
_entity_poly.entity_id
_entity_poly.type
_entity_poly.pdbx_seq_one_letter_code
_entity_poly.pdbx_strand_id
1 'polypeptide(L)'
;MYQDRDPNNTKFVLDRINQTEKYLGSICLQFGKVCRKEARLRDCNDSLAQNMFEFADRERINTTLRQSLQQYASYLSAVEDYRNTLITRIENQILEPLAKYGEVLKIKRQAVQKAINARDKGAQRQRKLQQATSRNPGNRDAIVAMQVNAEYAQTESSRADNVVQDEIDKFEQMKLTDIKKYLTDFTLINLAFHARAMEMYTYAHQQLLNIDIARDLEEFRTAAPFHRLHPSQRSVSETALNNPKRTTGGALSGQHSGSMSVLPDHRRDEELGSRHSLPADTRPYRGGSFENDDYRKPQSARGGLHSSSPTHEHSSKHGTSTSATSKQKTVKPNIPELISSNSSDSDD
;
A
#
# COMPACT_ATOMS: atom_id res chain seq x y z
N MET A 1 0.03 51.05 -18.60
CA MET A 1 -0.39 50.07 -19.62
C MET A 1 -1.66 49.39 -19.13
N TYR A 2 -2.70 49.28 -19.95
CA TYR A 2 -3.80 48.35 -19.67
C TYR A 2 -3.38 46.98 -20.20
N GLN A 3 -2.88 46.12 -19.33
CA GLN A 3 -2.54 44.74 -19.68
C GLN A 3 -3.84 43.95 -19.83
N ASP A 4 -3.97 43.21 -20.94
CA ASP A 4 -5.25 42.72 -21.42
C ASP A 4 -5.84 41.68 -20.45
N ARG A 5 -6.96 42.01 -19.80
CA ARG A 5 -7.53 41.21 -18.71
C ARG A 5 -8.44 40.13 -19.28
N ASP A 6 -7.83 39.12 -19.89
CA ASP A 6 -8.54 38.05 -20.59
C ASP A 6 -9.55 37.33 -19.65
N PRO A 7 -10.85 37.25 -19.99
CA PRO A 7 -11.81 36.41 -19.28
C PRO A 7 -11.55 34.89 -19.44
N ASN A 8 -10.75 34.44 -20.41
CA ASN A 8 -10.39 33.03 -20.55
C ASN A 8 -9.65 32.48 -19.33
N ASN A 9 -8.80 33.27 -18.68
CA ASN A 9 -8.05 32.85 -17.47
C ASN A 9 -9.00 32.37 -16.36
N THR A 10 -10.08 33.13 -16.13
CA THR A 10 -11.15 32.78 -15.17
C THR A 10 -11.75 31.41 -15.43
N LYS A 11 -12.05 31.08 -16.70
CA LYS A 11 -12.64 29.78 -17.07
C LYS A 11 -11.61 28.64 -16.94
N PHE A 12 -10.41 28.85 -17.47
CA PHE A 12 -9.28 27.92 -17.42
C PHE A 12 -9.02 27.40 -15.99
N VAL A 13 -9.11 28.27 -15.00
CA VAL A 13 -8.87 27.94 -13.59
C VAL A 13 -9.95 27.04 -13.01
N LEU A 14 -11.22 27.37 -13.24
CA LEU A 14 -12.33 26.53 -12.79
C LEU A 14 -12.28 25.16 -13.48
N ASP A 15 -11.96 25.12 -14.77
CA ASP A 15 -11.77 23.88 -15.52
C ASP A 15 -10.59 23.05 -14.97
N ARG A 16 -9.47 23.66 -14.54
CA ARG A 16 -8.36 22.96 -13.87
C ARG A 16 -8.75 22.39 -12.51
N ILE A 17 -9.52 23.10 -11.70
CA ILE A 17 -10.03 22.61 -10.40
C ILE A 17 -10.97 21.42 -10.64
N ASN A 18 -11.93 21.56 -11.56
CA ASN A 18 -12.86 20.49 -11.94
C ASN A 18 -12.13 19.24 -12.48
N GLN A 19 -11.12 19.43 -13.32
CA GLN A 19 -10.36 18.34 -13.90
C GLN A 19 -9.47 17.63 -12.86
N THR A 20 -8.97 18.38 -11.87
CA THR A 20 -8.21 17.83 -10.73
C THR A 20 -9.11 17.02 -9.81
N GLU A 21 -10.30 17.52 -9.47
CA GLU A 21 -11.31 16.80 -8.67
C GLU A 21 -11.70 15.46 -9.32
N LYS A 22 -11.98 15.48 -10.65
CA LYS A 22 -12.29 14.27 -11.43
C LYS A 22 -11.19 13.22 -11.38
N TYR A 23 -9.92 13.61 -11.57
CA TYR A 23 -8.82 12.63 -11.59
C TYR A 23 -8.42 12.16 -10.19
N LEU A 24 -8.35 13.03 -9.18
CA LEU A 24 -8.03 12.62 -7.81
C LEU A 24 -9.13 11.76 -7.19
N GLY A 25 -10.41 12.03 -7.47
CA GLY A 25 -11.52 11.14 -7.09
C GLY A 25 -11.41 9.75 -7.75
N SER A 26 -11.04 9.69 -9.03
CA SER A 26 -10.77 8.42 -9.73
C SER A 26 -9.58 7.67 -9.11
N ILE A 27 -8.48 8.36 -8.83
CA ILE A 27 -7.27 7.79 -8.20
C ILE A 27 -7.60 7.26 -6.79
N CYS A 28 -8.34 8.01 -5.98
CA CYS A 28 -8.84 7.58 -4.67
C CYS A 28 -9.65 6.28 -4.76
N LEU A 29 -10.53 6.18 -5.76
CA LEU A 29 -11.31 4.95 -6.01
C LEU A 29 -10.44 3.77 -6.43
N GLN A 30 -9.32 3.99 -7.14
CA GLN A 30 -8.38 2.90 -7.45
C GLN A 30 -7.55 2.49 -6.22
N PHE A 31 -7.04 3.43 -5.41
CA PHE A 31 -6.36 3.08 -4.15
C PHE A 31 -7.26 2.27 -3.21
N GLY A 32 -8.54 2.65 -3.07
CA GLY A 32 -9.51 1.86 -2.29
C GLY A 32 -9.74 0.44 -2.85
N LYS A 33 -9.58 0.22 -4.17
CA LYS A 33 -9.59 -1.13 -4.74
C LYS A 33 -8.29 -1.89 -4.50
N VAL A 34 -7.14 -1.21 -4.43
CA VAL A 34 -5.85 -1.82 -4.06
C VAL A 34 -5.91 -2.34 -2.63
N CYS A 35 -6.29 -1.50 -1.65
CA CYS A 35 -6.42 -1.93 -0.24
C CYS A 35 -7.34 -3.15 -0.09
N ARG A 36 -8.50 -3.16 -0.76
CA ARG A 36 -9.43 -4.29 -0.75
C ARG A 36 -8.96 -5.54 -1.51
N LYS A 37 -7.97 -5.42 -2.41
CA LYS A 37 -7.31 -6.57 -3.05
C LYS A 37 -6.21 -7.14 -2.16
N GLU A 38 -5.36 -6.28 -1.60
CA GLU A 38 -4.33 -6.70 -0.65
C GLU A 38 -4.95 -7.36 0.59
N ALA A 39 -6.04 -6.81 1.14
CA ALA A 39 -6.74 -7.43 2.27
C ALA A 39 -7.24 -8.85 1.95
N ARG A 40 -7.79 -9.08 0.76
CA ARG A 40 -8.23 -10.42 0.32
C ARG A 40 -7.05 -11.38 0.12
N LEU A 41 -5.91 -10.87 -0.37
CA LEU A 41 -4.70 -11.66 -0.53
C LEU A 41 -4.12 -12.06 0.84
N ARG A 42 -4.14 -11.15 1.82
CA ARG A 42 -3.85 -11.42 3.23
C ARG A 42 -4.70 -12.59 3.75
N ASP A 43 -6.03 -12.44 3.69
CA ASP A 43 -6.98 -13.42 4.22
C ASP A 43 -6.82 -14.82 3.58
N CYS A 44 -6.48 -14.87 2.27
CA CYS A 44 -6.19 -16.12 1.57
C CYS A 44 -4.86 -16.75 2.00
N ASN A 45 -3.82 -15.94 2.22
CA ASN A 45 -2.49 -16.41 2.59
C ASN A 45 -2.42 -16.82 4.08
N ASP A 46 -3.13 -16.11 4.97
CA ASP A 46 -3.35 -16.53 6.36
C ASP A 46 -4.07 -17.88 6.42
N SER A 47 -5.12 -18.05 5.59
CA SER A 47 -5.81 -19.34 5.46
C SER A 47 -4.89 -20.45 4.97
N LEU A 48 -3.95 -20.16 4.06
CA LEU A 48 -2.96 -21.13 3.58
C LEU A 48 -1.95 -21.50 4.68
N ALA A 49 -1.42 -20.50 5.41
CA ALA A 49 -0.50 -20.71 6.53
C ALA A 49 -1.14 -21.57 7.64
N GLN A 50 -2.39 -21.27 8.00
CA GLN A 50 -3.15 -22.06 8.98
C GLN A 50 -3.30 -23.53 8.55
N ASN A 51 -3.65 -23.80 7.28
CA ASN A 51 -3.75 -25.17 6.77
C ASN A 51 -2.39 -25.92 6.79
N MET A 52 -1.29 -25.23 6.48
CA MET A 52 0.05 -25.79 6.59
C MET A 52 0.42 -26.12 8.03
N PHE A 53 0.12 -25.22 8.98
CA PHE A 53 0.37 -25.43 10.40
C PHE A 53 -0.46 -26.60 10.96
N GLU A 54 -1.74 -26.71 10.58
CA GLU A 54 -2.62 -27.81 11.00
C GLU A 54 -2.22 -29.16 10.42
N PHE A 55 -1.76 -29.23 9.17
CA PHE A 55 -1.17 -30.46 8.64
C PHE A 55 0.06 -30.85 9.45
N ALA A 56 0.96 -29.89 9.72
CA ALA A 56 2.18 -30.14 10.48
C ALA A 56 1.90 -30.60 11.92
N ASP A 57 0.97 -29.98 12.66
CA ASP A 57 0.63 -30.45 14.01
C ASP A 57 0.01 -31.87 14.01
N ARG A 58 -0.72 -32.23 12.95
CA ARG A 58 -1.26 -33.59 12.79
C ARG A 58 -0.19 -34.60 12.35
N GLU A 59 0.99 -34.16 11.89
CA GLU A 59 2.11 -35.03 11.53
C GLU A 59 2.81 -35.60 12.78
N ARG A 60 3.02 -36.91 12.80
CA ARG A 60 3.51 -37.68 13.96
C ARG A 60 4.67 -38.61 13.64
N ILE A 61 4.95 -38.84 12.36
CA ILE A 61 5.97 -39.74 11.85
C ILE A 61 7.13 -38.94 11.26
N ASN A 62 6.86 -38.01 10.35
CA ASN A 62 7.90 -37.27 9.63
C ASN A 62 8.33 -36.04 10.44
N THR A 63 9.31 -36.21 11.34
CA THR A 63 9.58 -35.19 12.38
C THR A 63 10.27 -33.94 11.84
N THR A 64 11.06 -34.04 10.76
CA THR A 64 11.75 -32.88 10.18
C THR A 64 10.83 -32.09 9.23
N LEU A 65 9.99 -32.78 8.44
CA LEU A 65 8.85 -32.17 7.73
C LEU A 65 7.96 -31.37 8.68
N ARG A 66 7.53 -31.94 9.82
CA ARG A 66 6.68 -31.22 10.78
C ARG A 66 7.32 -29.92 11.25
N GLN A 67 8.54 -29.99 11.77
CA GLN A 67 9.20 -28.83 12.37
C GLN A 67 9.41 -27.73 11.31
N SER A 68 9.88 -28.11 10.13
CA SER A 68 10.09 -27.22 8.99
C SER A 68 8.79 -26.56 8.54
N LEU A 69 7.68 -27.31 8.46
CA LEU A 69 6.40 -26.80 8.00
C LEU A 69 5.70 -25.89 9.04
N GLN A 70 5.84 -26.17 10.34
CA GLN A 70 5.38 -25.27 11.41
C GLN A 70 6.11 -23.92 11.37
N GLN A 71 7.43 -23.93 11.15
CA GLN A 71 8.20 -22.69 10.99
C GLN A 71 7.90 -21.99 9.66
N TYR A 72 7.77 -22.72 8.55
CA TYR A 72 7.37 -22.16 7.25
C TYR A 72 6.04 -21.41 7.32
N ALA A 73 5.01 -22.04 7.92
CA ALA A 73 3.71 -21.40 8.15
C ALA A 73 3.83 -20.13 9.00
N SER A 74 4.66 -20.16 10.05
CA SER A 74 4.89 -18.99 10.92
C SER A 74 5.52 -17.81 10.15
N TYR A 75 6.50 -18.08 9.27
CA TYR A 75 7.07 -17.04 8.40
C TYR A 75 6.09 -16.53 7.33
N LEU A 76 5.20 -17.40 6.83
CA LEU A 76 4.16 -17.00 5.87
C LEU A 76 3.15 -16.03 6.51
N SER A 77 2.64 -16.33 7.71
CA SER A 77 1.78 -15.38 8.46
C SER A 77 2.50 -14.06 8.77
N ALA A 78 3.81 -14.08 9.05
CA ALA A 78 4.58 -12.85 9.26
C ALA A 78 4.63 -11.95 8.00
N VAL A 79 4.62 -12.51 6.78
CA VAL A 79 4.47 -11.71 5.54
C VAL A 79 3.12 -10.98 5.53
N GLU A 80 2.08 -11.62 6.05
CA GLU A 80 0.71 -11.12 6.00
C GLU A 80 0.40 -10.09 7.11
N ASP A 81 1.08 -10.15 8.25
CA ASP A 81 1.20 -9.04 9.21
C ASP A 81 1.86 -7.79 8.57
N TYR A 82 2.90 -7.99 7.75
CA TYR A 82 3.49 -6.90 6.98
C TYR A 82 2.56 -6.40 5.88
N ARG A 83 1.71 -7.25 5.28
CA ARG A 83 0.67 -6.81 4.31
C ARG A 83 -0.45 -6.04 5.01
N ASN A 84 -0.86 -6.45 6.20
CA ASN A 84 -1.78 -5.68 7.04
C ASN A 84 -1.21 -4.27 7.31
N THR A 85 0.08 -4.19 7.65
CA THR A 85 0.80 -2.93 7.84
C THR A 85 0.88 -2.08 6.55
N LEU A 86 1.08 -2.68 5.38
CA LEU A 86 1.01 -2.04 4.06
C LEU A 86 -0.37 -1.40 3.84
N ILE A 87 -1.45 -2.16 4.04
CA ILE A 87 -2.84 -1.72 3.86
C ILE A 87 -3.14 -0.51 4.76
N THR A 88 -2.92 -0.64 6.07
CA THR A 88 -3.19 0.45 7.05
C THR A 88 -2.39 1.72 6.73
N ARG A 89 -1.16 1.61 6.22
CA ARG A 89 -0.36 2.77 5.81
C ARG A 89 -0.92 3.44 4.56
N ILE A 90 -1.33 2.68 3.54
CA ILE A 90 -1.96 3.25 2.34
C ILE A 90 -3.28 3.94 2.71
N GLU A 91 -4.08 3.34 3.58
CA GLU A 91 -5.35 3.90 4.03
C GLU A 91 -5.16 5.24 4.75
N ASN A 92 -4.26 5.29 5.74
CA ASN A 92 -4.05 6.49 6.55
C ASN A 92 -3.23 7.59 5.85
N GLN A 93 -2.24 7.25 5.03
CA GLN A 93 -1.31 8.23 4.44
C GLN A 93 -1.73 8.73 3.06
N ILE A 94 -2.60 8.00 2.36
CA ILE A 94 -3.01 8.28 0.96
C ILE A 94 -4.53 8.32 0.82
N LEU A 95 -5.25 7.27 1.25
CA LEU A 95 -6.69 7.14 0.99
C LEU A 95 -7.52 8.18 1.78
N GLU A 96 -7.29 8.32 3.08
CA GLU A 96 -7.99 9.29 3.92
C GLU A 96 -7.73 10.76 3.49
N PRO A 97 -6.48 11.19 3.19
CA PRO A 97 -6.23 12.50 2.59
C PRO A 97 -6.93 12.71 1.23
N LEU A 98 -6.87 11.73 0.32
CA LEU A 98 -7.54 11.83 -0.98
C LEU A 98 -9.06 11.89 -0.87
N ALA A 99 -9.67 11.17 0.09
CA ALA A 99 -11.11 11.22 0.35
C ALA A 99 -11.57 12.61 0.81
N LYS A 100 -10.74 13.32 1.60
CA LYS A 100 -11.00 14.69 2.07
C LYS A 100 -10.77 15.76 0.98
N TYR A 101 -10.03 15.43 -0.08
CA TYR A 101 -9.58 16.37 -1.11
C TYR A 101 -10.73 17.08 -1.86
N GLY A 102 -11.88 16.41 -2.03
CA GLY A 102 -13.06 17.01 -2.67
C GLY A 102 -13.58 18.25 -1.95
N GLU A 103 -13.63 18.25 -0.62
CA GLU A 103 -14.05 19.43 0.16
C GLU A 103 -13.02 20.57 0.08
N VAL A 104 -11.72 20.25 0.01
CA VAL A 104 -10.65 21.25 -0.21
C VAL A 104 -10.82 21.93 -1.57
N LEU A 105 -11.03 21.16 -2.64
CA LEU A 105 -11.24 21.71 -3.99
C LEU A 105 -12.54 22.50 -4.11
N LYS A 106 -13.60 22.06 -3.43
CA LYS A 106 -14.88 22.79 -3.31
C LYS A 106 -14.72 24.15 -2.62
N ILE A 107 -13.92 24.24 -1.55
CA ILE A 107 -13.59 25.53 -0.90
C ILE A 107 -12.80 26.42 -1.86
N LYS A 108 -11.76 25.90 -2.52
CA LYS A 108 -10.97 26.66 -3.51
C LYS A 108 -11.82 27.16 -4.69
N ARG A 109 -12.70 26.31 -5.24
CA ARG A 109 -13.69 26.67 -6.27
C ARG A 109 -14.60 27.83 -5.81
N GLN A 110 -15.07 27.82 -4.56
CA GLN A 110 -15.90 28.90 -4.01
C GLN A 110 -15.12 30.21 -3.81
N ALA A 111 -13.86 30.15 -3.37
CA ALA A 111 -13.00 31.33 -3.23
C ALA A 111 -12.74 32.01 -4.58
N VAL A 112 -12.36 31.22 -5.59
CA VAL A 112 -12.15 31.69 -6.98
C VAL A 112 -13.45 32.29 -7.55
N GLN A 113 -14.59 31.59 -7.45
CA GLN A 113 -15.87 32.10 -7.93
C GLN A 113 -16.31 33.40 -7.24
N LYS A 114 -16.02 33.57 -5.94
CA LYS A 114 -16.32 34.80 -5.20
C LYS A 114 -15.52 35.99 -5.74
N ALA A 115 -14.26 35.79 -6.10
CA ALA A 115 -13.40 36.83 -6.67
C ALA A 115 -13.80 37.19 -8.11
N ILE A 116 -14.11 36.19 -8.95
CA ILE A 116 -14.69 36.39 -10.30
C ILE A 116 -15.96 37.26 -10.23
N ASN A 117 -16.88 36.90 -9.33
CA ASN A 117 -18.14 37.63 -9.12
C ASN A 117 -17.95 39.07 -8.59
N ALA A 118 -16.76 39.44 -8.12
CA ALA A 118 -16.39 40.81 -7.75
C ALA A 118 -15.81 41.58 -8.95
N ARG A 119 -14.90 40.97 -9.71
CA ARG A 119 -14.36 41.49 -10.99
C ARG A 119 -15.48 41.86 -11.97
N ASP A 120 -16.44 40.97 -12.17
CA ASP A 120 -17.56 41.16 -13.11
C ASP A 120 -18.46 42.34 -12.72
N LYS A 121 -18.65 42.59 -11.41
CA LYS A 121 -19.41 43.76 -10.92
C LYS A 121 -18.68 45.07 -11.23
N GLY A 122 -17.35 45.09 -11.17
CA GLY A 122 -16.54 46.23 -11.63
C GLY A 122 -16.72 46.48 -13.12
N ALA A 123 -16.52 45.45 -13.95
CA ALA A 123 -16.70 45.55 -15.40
C ALA A 123 -18.13 45.99 -15.79
N GLN A 124 -19.16 45.50 -15.11
CA GLN A 124 -20.54 45.91 -15.37
C GLN A 124 -20.82 47.38 -14.97
N ARG A 125 -20.23 47.87 -13.87
CA ARG A 125 -20.32 49.30 -13.49
C ARG A 125 -19.62 50.20 -14.51
N GLN A 126 -18.43 49.82 -14.98
CA GLN A 126 -17.70 50.58 -15.99
C GLN A 126 -18.48 50.69 -17.32
N ARG A 127 -19.10 49.60 -17.77
CA ARG A 127 -19.99 49.61 -18.96
C ARG A 127 -21.22 50.51 -18.77
N LYS A 128 -21.81 50.55 -17.56
CA LYS A 128 -22.94 51.45 -17.24
C LYS A 128 -22.54 52.92 -17.27
N LEU A 129 -21.37 53.28 -16.72
CA LEU A 129 -20.81 54.64 -16.81
C LEU A 129 -20.64 55.06 -18.28
N GLN A 130 -19.94 54.25 -19.08
CA GLN A 130 -19.72 54.53 -20.51
C GLN A 130 -21.02 54.75 -21.28
N GLN A 131 -22.06 53.95 -20.99
CA GLN A 131 -23.38 54.07 -21.61
C GLN A 131 -24.17 55.29 -21.11
N ALA A 132 -23.99 55.73 -19.87
CA ALA A 132 -24.61 56.95 -19.37
C ALA A 132 -23.98 58.20 -20.00
N THR A 133 -22.65 58.28 -20.01
CA THR A 133 -21.89 59.38 -20.59
C THR A 133 -22.16 59.57 -22.09
N SER A 134 -22.38 58.49 -22.84
CA SER A 134 -22.70 58.57 -24.27
C SER A 134 -24.17 58.89 -24.57
N ARG A 135 -25.11 58.63 -23.65
CA ARG A 135 -26.56 58.83 -23.87
C ARG A 135 -27.10 60.16 -23.36
N ASN A 136 -26.55 60.71 -22.27
CA ASN A 136 -26.99 62.01 -21.74
C ASN A 136 -25.80 62.80 -21.14
N PRO A 137 -24.96 63.43 -22.00
CA PRO A 137 -23.80 64.21 -21.54
C PRO A 137 -24.16 65.41 -20.63
N GLY A 138 -25.41 65.90 -20.69
CA GLY A 138 -25.87 67.04 -19.92
C GLY A 138 -26.11 66.76 -18.43
N ASN A 139 -26.34 65.50 -18.05
CA ASN A 139 -26.56 65.12 -16.64
C ASN A 139 -25.23 64.93 -15.89
N ARG A 140 -24.48 66.04 -15.75
CA ARG A 140 -23.10 66.08 -15.26
C ARG A 140 -22.96 65.49 -13.85
N ASP A 141 -23.86 65.81 -12.94
CA ASP A 141 -23.76 65.40 -11.54
C ASP A 141 -24.00 63.89 -11.38
N ALA A 142 -24.96 63.33 -12.14
CA ALA A 142 -25.17 61.88 -12.17
C ALA A 142 -23.98 61.14 -12.80
N ILE A 143 -23.36 61.71 -13.84
CA ILE A 143 -22.14 61.15 -14.45
C ILE A 143 -20.99 61.14 -13.43
N VAL A 144 -20.75 62.24 -12.71
CA VAL A 144 -19.71 62.30 -11.66
C VAL A 144 -19.98 61.28 -10.54
N ALA A 145 -21.22 61.18 -10.06
CA ALA A 145 -21.60 60.20 -9.04
C ALA A 145 -21.43 58.73 -9.52
N MET A 146 -21.72 58.45 -10.80
CA MET A 146 -21.46 57.15 -11.42
C MET A 146 -19.96 56.89 -11.62
N GLN A 147 -19.17 57.93 -11.91
CA GLN A 147 -17.73 57.82 -12.15
C GLN A 147 -16.98 57.41 -10.89
N VAL A 148 -17.25 58.05 -9.74
CA VAL A 148 -16.69 57.65 -8.43
C VAL A 148 -17.11 56.21 -8.06
N ASN A 149 -18.36 55.84 -8.33
CA ASN A 149 -18.88 54.48 -8.09
C ASN A 149 -18.28 53.39 -9.00
N ALA A 150 -17.82 53.77 -10.19
CA ALA A 150 -17.13 52.89 -11.13
C ALA A 150 -15.64 52.77 -10.79
N GLU A 151 -14.98 53.88 -10.45
CA GLU A 151 -13.57 53.92 -10.04
C GLU A 151 -13.32 53.10 -8.76
N TYR A 152 -14.15 53.25 -7.73
CA TYR A 152 -14.12 52.39 -6.54
C TYR A 152 -14.24 50.90 -6.90
N ALA A 153 -15.15 50.56 -7.83
CA ALA A 153 -15.35 49.19 -8.26
C ALA A 153 -14.26 48.66 -9.20
N GLN A 154 -13.52 49.55 -9.89
CA GLN A 154 -12.35 49.21 -10.70
C GLN A 154 -11.14 48.89 -9.82
N THR A 155 -10.98 49.60 -8.70
CA THR A 155 -10.02 49.27 -7.65
C THR A 155 -10.34 47.91 -7.02
N GLU A 156 -11.59 47.68 -6.61
CA GLU A 156 -12.02 46.39 -6.05
C GLU A 156 -11.92 45.23 -7.07
N SER A 157 -12.21 45.47 -8.34
CA SER A 157 -12.00 44.51 -9.44
C SER A 157 -10.52 44.14 -9.60
N SER A 158 -9.63 45.13 -9.54
CA SER A 158 -8.17 44.91 -9.62
C SER A 158 -7.62 44.18 -8.38
N ARG A 159 -8.20 44.44 -7.20
CA ARG A 159 -7.91 43.67 -5.98
C ARG A 159 -8.40 42.22 -6.11
N ALA A 160 -9.56 42.00 -6.74
CA ALA A 160 -10.10 40.66 -7.00
C ALA A 160 -9.25 39.86 -8.00
N ASP A 161 -8.73 40.50 -9.06
CA ASP A 161 -7.79 39.86 -10.00
C ASP A 161 -6.53 39.32 -9.31
N ASN A 162 -5.95 40.09 -8.37
CA ASN A 162 -4.80 39.65 -7.59
C ASN A 162 -5.14 38.46 -6.68
N VAL A 163 -6.34 38.46 -6.06
CA VAL A 163 -6.83 37.33 -5.24
C VAL A 163 -7.10 36.08 -6.09
N VAL A 164 -7.51 36.23 -7.35
CA VAL A 164 -7.65 35.11 -8.28
C VAL A 164 -6.29 34.46 -8.53
N GLN A 165 -5.25 35.22 -8.88
CA GLN A 165 -3.90 34.66 -9.13
C GLN A 165 -3.30 34.01 -7.88
N ASP A 166 -3.37 34.67 -6.72
CA ASP A 166 -2.88 34.13 -5.45
C ASP A 166 -3.56 32.80 -5.07
N GLU A 167 -4.87 32.66 -5.28
CA GLU A 167 -5.58 31.40 -5.04
C GLU A 167 -5.27 30.31 -6.08
N ILE A 168 -4.92 30.67 -7.32
CA ILE A 168 -4.48 29.74 -8.38
C ILE A 168 -3.11 29.17 -8.06
N ASP A 169 -2.13 30.02 -7.76
CA ASP A 169 -0.76 29.60 -7.48
C ASP A 169 -0.73 28.70 -6.23
N LYS A 170 -1.49 29.06 -5.19
CA LYS A 170 -1.70 28.20 -4.01
C LYS A 170 -2.36 26.87 -4.35
N PHE A 171 -3.36 26.84 -5.23
CA PHE A 171 -4.02 25.60 -5.66
C PHE A 171 -3.09 24.70 -6.47
N GLU A 172 -2.31 25.25 -7.41
CA GLU A 172 -1.35 24.50 -8.21
C GLU A 172 -0.18 23.98 -7.36
N GLN A 173 0.37 24.81 -6.47
CA GLN A 173 1.43 24.40 -5.54
C GLN A 173 0.96 23.28 -4.60
N MET A 174 -0.23 23.41 -4.01
CA MET A 174 -0.89 22.37 -3.19
C MET A 174 -1.00 21.06 -3.98
N LYS A 175 -1.67 21.08 -5.13
CA LYS A 175 -1.88 19.91 -6.00
C LYS A 175 -0.57 19.22 -6.40
N LEU A 176 0.45 19.98 -6.80
CA LEU A 176 1.76 19.42 -7.18
C LEU A 176 2.48 18.77 -5.98
N THR A 177 2.37 19.39 -4.80
CA THR A 177 2.97 18.89 -3.55
C THR A 177 2.28 17.61 -3.09
N ASP A 178 0.94 17.60 -3.08
CA ASP A 178 0.13 16.47 -2.62
C ASP A 178 0.27 15.25 -3.54
N ILE A 179 0.19 15.44 -4.87
CA ILE A 179 0.39 14.34 -5.83
C ILE A 179 1.79 13.75 -5.69
N LYS A 180 2.83 14.60 -5.58
CA LYS A 180 4.20 14.12 -5.32
C LYS A 180 4.25 13.31 -4.03
N LYS A 181 3.70 13.86 -2.93
CA LYS A 181 3.67 13.19 -1.62
C LYS A 181 2.98 11.82 -1.68
N TYR A 182 1.74 11.73 -2.16
CA TYR A 182 0.99 10.47 -2.17
C TYR A 182 1.65 9.38 -3.01
N LEU A 183 2.28 9.73 -4.13
CA LEU A 183 3.00 8.77 -4.98
C LEU A 183 4.37 8.37 -4.38
N THR A 184 5.07 9.30 -3.73
CA THR A 184 6.29 8.99 -2.96
C THR A 184 5.96 8.05 -1.78
N ASP A 185 4.94 8.39 -0.98
CA ASP A 185 4.49 7.56 0.14
C ASP A 185 4.10 6.17 -0.33
N PHE A 186 3.28 6.05 -1.39
CA PHE A 186 2.88 4.75 -1.93
C PHE A 186 4.10 3.90 -2.32
N THR A 187 5.06 4.50 -3.01
CA THR A 187 6.29 3.81 -3.42
C THR A 187 7.09 3.34 -2.21
N LEU A 188 7.27 4.19 -1.20
CA LEU A 188 8.02 3.86 0.02
C LEU A 188 7.35 2.81 0.88
N ILE A 189 6.01 2.81 1.00
CA ILE A 189 5.28 1.79 1.76
C ILE A 189 5.42 0.42 1.07
N ASN A 190 5.28 0.35 -0.26
CA ASN A 190 5.46 -0.89 -1.02
C ASN A 190 6.91 -1.40 -0.96
N LEU A 191 7.91 -0.52 -1.09
CA LEU A 191 9.32 -0.90 -0.92
C LEU A 191 9.59 -1.49 0.48
N ALA A 192 9.07 -0.86 1.54
CA ALA A 192 9.21 -1.35 2.91
C ALA A 192 8.50 -2.70 3.13
N PHE A 193 7.35 -2.92 2.50
CA PHE A 193 6.66 -4.22 2.51
C PHE A 193 7.47 -5.29 1.77
N HIS A 194 7.88 -5.04 0.53
CA HIS A 194 8.60 -6.02 -0.28
C HIS A 194 9.95 -6.41 0.31
N ALA A 195 10.67 -5.48 0.96
CA ALA A 195 11.89 -5.80 1.69
C ALA A 195 11.64 -6.79 2.84
N ARG A 196 10.59 -6.59 3.65
CA ARG A 196 10.23 -7.50 4.74
C ARG A 196 9.65 -8.82 4.23
N ALA A 197 8.88 -8.81 3.15
CA ALA A 197 8.40 -10.03 2.52
C ALA A 197 9.57 -10.87 2.00
N MET A 198 10.57 -10.27 1.34
CA MET A 198 11.78 -10.95 0.87
C MET A 198 12.58 -11.57 2.02
N GLU A 199 12.74 -10.84 3.13
CA GLU A 199 13.39 -11.32 4.36
C GLU A 199 12.67 -12.55 4.93
N MET A 200 11.34 -12.48 5.12
CA MET A 200 10.55 -13.60 5.65
C MET A 200 10.52 -14.80 4.70
N TYR A 201 10.38 -14.58 3.38
CA TYR A 201 10.44 -15.68 2.40
C TYR A 201 11.84 -16.33 2.34
N THR A 202 12.91 -15.59 2.63
CA THR A 202 14.26 -16.16 2.75
C THR A 202 14.34 -17.12 3.93
N TYR A 203 13.82 -16.73 5.10
CA TYR A 203 13.75 -17.62 6.26
C TYR A 203 12.80 -18.81 6.04
N ALA A 204 11.64 -18.59 5.40
CA ALA A 204 10.71 -19.65 5.04
C ALA A 204 11.38 -20.69 4.12
N HIS A 205 12.10 -20.25 3.07
CA HIS A 205 12.82 -21.16 2.18
C HIS A 205 13.89 -21.96 2.93
N GLN A 206 14.63 -21.36 3.87
CA GLN A 206 15.58 -22.07 4.72
C GLN A 206 14.93 -23.21 5.52
N GLN A 207 13.67 -23.07 5.95
CA GLN A 207 12.95 -24.17 6.60
C GLN A 207 12.69 -25.34 5.65
N LEU A 208 12.36 -25.09 4.37
CA LEU A 208 12.19 -26.16 3.38
C LEU A 208 13.50 -26.93 3.12
N LEU A 209 14.66 -26.29 3.30
CA LEU A 209 15.98 -26.94 3.19
C LEU A 209 16.33 -27.80 4.43
N ASN A 210 15.60 -27.65 5.55
CA ASN A 210 15.81 -28.43 6.78
C ASN A 210 15.05 -29.78 6.78
N ILE A 211 14.29 -30.09 5.72
CA ILE A 211 13.52 -31.34 5.60
C ILE A 211 14.45 -32.48 5.19
N ASP A 212 14.75 -33.38 6.13
CA ASP A 212 15.58 -34.56 5.93
C ASP A 212 14.72 -35.74 5.44
N ILE A 213 14.52 -35.80 4.12
CA ILE A 213 13.71 -36.84 3.46
C ILE A 213 14.23 -38.26 3.79
N ALA A 214 15.53 -38.43 4.01
CA ALA A 214 16.10 -39.74 4.33
C ALA A 214 15.71 -40.19 5.73
N ARG A 215 15.82 -39.30 6.72
CA ARG A 215 15.41 -39.55 8.11
C ARG A 215 13.91 -39.68 8.27
N ASP A 216 13.13 -38.79 7.66
CA ASP A 216 11.66 -38.86 7.72
C ASP A 216 11.14 -40.20 7.14
N LEU A 217 11.81 -40.76 6.11
CA LEU A 217 11.54 -42.10 5.58
C LEU A 217 12.01 -43.24 6.49
N GLU A 218 13.08 -43.06 7.26
CA GLU A 218 13.53 -44.05 8.26
C GLU A 218 12.62 -44.08 9.49
N GLU A 219 12.15 -42.92 9.95
CA GLU A 219 11.12 -42.75 10.98
C GLU A 219 9.81 -43.44 10.52
N PHE A 220 9.41 -43.24 9.26
CA PHE A 220 8.27 -43.95 8.66
C PHE A 220 8.46 -45.47 8.60
N ARG A 221 9.61 -45.96 8.13
CA ARG A 221 9.91 -47.42 8.09
C ARG A 221 9.90 -48.04 9.47
N THR A 222 10.37 -47.32 10.48
CA THR A 222 10.39 -47.78 11.88
C THR A 222 8.98 -47.81 12.48
N ALA A 223 8.14 -46.82 12.18
CA ALA A 223 6.74 -46.78 12.58
C ALA A 223 5.88 -47.85 11.87
N ALA A 224 6.14 -48.11 10.58
CA ALA A 224 5.31 -48.97 9.73
C ALA A 224 5.27 -50.44 10.21
N PRO A 225 4.07 -51.01 10.50
CA PRO A 225 3.95 -52.41 10.94
C PRO A 225 4.53 -53.42 9.95
N PHE A 226 4.42 -53.14 8.65
CA PHE A 226 4.85 -54.05 7.58
C PHE A 226 6.38 -54.23 7.46
N HIS A 227 7.18 -53.32 8.01
CA HIS A 227 8.66 -53.49 8.09
C HIS A 227 9.11 -54.26 9.34
N ARG A 228 8.18 -54.59 10.25
CA ARG A 228 8.49 -55.34 11.49
C ARG A 228 8.33 -56.86 11.34
N LEU A 229 8.03 -57.33 10.12
CA LEU A 229 7.91 -58.75 9.78
C LEU A 229 9.20 -59.21 9.07
N HIS A 230 9.92 -60.11 9.73
CA HIS A 230 11.25 -60.63 9.36
C HIS A 230 12.40 -59.61 9.58
N PRO A 231 13.64 -60.05 9.88
CA PRO A 231 14.30 -61.30 9.45
C PRO A 231 13.71 -62.58 10.07
N SER A 232 13.54 -63.60 9.23
CA SER A 232 13.26 -64.96 9.69
C SER A 232 14.52 -65.58 10.29
N GLN A 233 14.35 -66.51 11.22
CA GLN A 233 15.44 -67.16 11.93
C GLN A 233 16.34 -67.94 10.97
N ARG A 234 17.60 -67.52 10.83
CA ARG A 234 18.69 -68.47 10.52
C ARG A 234 19.32 -68.92 11.84
N SER A 235 18.62 -69.84 12.50
CA SER A 235 19.21 -70.70 13.52
C SER A 235 20.25 -71.59 12.83
N VAL A 236 21.52 -71.15 12.82
CA VAL A 236 22.64 -71.98 12.36
C VAL A 236 22.96 -72.98 13.47
N SER A 237 22.16 -74.02 13.57
CA SER A 237 22.42 -75.15 14.46
C SER A 237 23.61 -75.93 13.94
N GLU A 238 24.77 -75.78 14.59
CA GLU A 238 25.96 -76.58 14.31
C GLU A 238 25.73 -78.05 14.69
N THR A 239 25.26 -78.86 13.74
CA THR A 239 25.33 -80.32 13.81
C THR A 239 26.46 -80.80 12.92
N ALA A 240 27.62 -81.05 13.53
CA ALA A 240 28.83 -81.48 12.83
C ALA A 240 28.67 -82.88 12.22
N LEU A 241 28.96 -83.02 10.92
CA LEU A 241 29.31 -84.30 10.29
C LEU A 241 29.92 -84.10 8.89
N ASN A 242 31.25 -83.91 8.83
CA ASN A 242 32.13 -84.75 8.00
C ASN A 242 33.62 -84.43 8.17
N ASN A 243 34.44 -85.48 8.15
CA ASN A 243 35.89 -85.45 8.31
C ASN A 243 36.58 -85.50 6.93
N PRO A 244 37.68 -84.78 6.65
CA PRO A 244 38.22 -84.66 5.30
C PRO A 244 39.31 -85.69 4.97
N LYS A 245 39.41 -86.09 3.68
CA LYS A 245 40.70 -86.15 2.92
C LYS A 245 40.59 -86.64 1.46
N ARG A 246 41.48 -86.06 0.63
CA ARG A 246 42.20 -86.63 -0.52
C ARG A 246 41.51 -86.83 -1.90
N THR A 247 42.03 -86.07 -2.89
CA THR A 247 42.65 -86.49 -4.19
C THR A 247 41.74 -87.01 -5.33
N THR A 248 41.94 -86.70 -6.63
CA THR A 248 42.92 -85.85 -7.37
C THR A 248 42.49 -85.66 -8.85
N GLY A 249 42.92 -84.56 -9.51
CA GLY A 249 43.17 -84.54 -10.98
C GLY A 249 42.35 -83.57 -11.85
N GLY A 250 42.95 -83.07 -12.96
CA GLY A 250 42.34 -82.22 -14.00
C GLY A 250 42.50 -80.70 -13.78
N ALA A 251 43.54 -80.02 -14.29
CA ALA A 251 43.74 -79.54 -15.68
C ALA A 251 42.70 -78.48 -16.12
N LEU A 252 42.96 -77.16 -16.10
CA LEU A 252 43.95 -76.32 -16.85
C LEU A 252 43.55 -75.98 -18.30
N SER A 253 42.84 -74.86 -18.48
CA SER A 253 42.92 -73.88 -19.61
C SER A 253 41.84 -72.80 -19.37
N GLY A 254 42.00 -71.50 -19.64
CA GLY A 254 43.16 -70.72 -20.09
C GLY A 254 42.84 -69.21 -19.97
N GLN A 255 43.83 -68.31 -20.09
CA GLN A 255 43.65 -66.85 -20.00
C GLN A 255 44.06 -66.13 -21.29
N HIS A 256 43.24 -65.17 -21.76
CA HIS A 256 43.54 -64.03 -22.64
C HIS A 256 42.20 -63.40 -23.10
N SER A 257 42.06 -62.09 -23.40
CA SER A 257 42.86 -60.90 -23.06
C SER A 257 42.00 -59.63 -23.22
N GLY A 258 42.47 -58.48 -22.69
CA GLY A 258 41.67 -57.24 -22.51
C GLY A 258 41.27 -56.44 -23.76
N SER A 259 40.61 -55.29 -23.55
CA SER A 259 40.98 -53.97 -24.13
C SER A 259 40.09 -52.82 -23.61
N MET A 260 40.46 -51.57 -23.92
CA MET A 260 39.73 -50.33 -23.57
C MET A 260 39.19 -49.58 -24.81
N SER A 261 38.08 -48.85 -24.63
CA SER A 261 37.72 -47.61 -25.34
C SER A 261 36.54 -46.96 -24.59
N VAL A 262 36.63 -45.80 -23.93
CA VAL A 262 36.91 -44.42 -24.41
C VAL A 262 35.73 -43.81 -25.21
N LEU A 263 34.94 -42.97 -24.52
CA LEU A 263 34.40 -41.62 -24.85
C LEU A 263 34.02 -41.26 -26.31
N PRO A 264 32.93 -40.48 -26.52
CA PRO A 264 33.00 -39.02 -26.26
C PRO A 264 31.77 -38.31 -25.67
N ASP A 265 32.00 -37.08 -25.24
CA ASP A 265 31.06 -36.05 -24.74
C ASP A 265 30.36 -35.28 -25.89
N HIS A 266 29.17 -34.73 -25.61
CA HIS A 266 28.55 -33.68 -26.42
C HIS A 266 27.58 -32.80 -25.59
N ARG A 267 28.02 -31.56 -25.29
CA ARG A 267 27.14 -30.46 -24.87
C ARG A 267 26.47 -29.78 -26.08
N ARG A 268 25.25 -29.28 -25.89
CA ARG A 268 24.84 -27.97 -26.41
C ARG A 268 23.60 -27.42 -25.72
N ASP A 269 23.46 -26.11 -25.81
CA ASP A 269 22.49 -25.25 -25.13
C ASP A 269 21.25 -24.99 -25.99
N GLU A 270 20.12 -24.62 -25.38
CA GLU A 270 19.09 -23.77 -26.02
C GLU A 270 18.51 -22.76 -25.01
N GLU A 271 18.51 -21.48 -25.39
CA GLU A 271 17.58 -20.49 -24.85
C GLU A 271 16.25 -20.57 -25.60
N LEU A 272 15.12 -20.61 -24.91
CA LEU A 272 13.84 -20.15 -25.49
C LEU A 272 12.97 -19.45 -24.44
N GLY A 273 12.74 -18.16 -24.65
CA GLY A 273 11.66 -17.41 -24.02
C GLY A 273 10.65 -16.95 -25.08
N SER A 274 9.37 -17.23 -24.88
CA SER A 274 8.29 -16.56 -25.62
C SER A 274 6.96 -16.54 -24.86
N ARG A 275 5.97 -15.85 -25.43
CA ARG A 275 4.71 -15.45 -24.83
C ARG A 275 3.56 -16.43 -25.17
N HIS A 276 2.37 -16.08 -24.67
CA HIS A 276 1.03 -16.70 -24.88
C HIS A 276 0.63 -17.78 -23.87
N SER A 277 -0.62 -17.84 -23.40
CA SER A 277 -1.74 -16.87 -23.45
C SER A 277 -2.74 -17.18 -22.33
N LEU A 278 -3.51 -16.19 -21.86
CA LEU A 278 -4.60 -16.42 -20.91
C LEU A 278 -5.80 -17.10 -21.59
N PRO A 279 -6.37 -18.17 -21.01
CA PRO A 279 -7.76 -18.56 -21.26
C PRO A 279 -8.70 -17.54 -20.58
N ALA A 280 -9.71 -17.08 -21.30
CA ALA A 280 -10.84 -16.39 -20.69
C ALA A 280 -11.95 -17.41 -20.38
N ASP A 281 -12.41 -17.49 -19.14
CA ASP A 281 -13.67 -18.16 -18.81
C ASP A 281 -14.53 -17.26 -17.91
N THR A 282 -15.45 -16.54 -18.54
CA THR A 282 -16.42 -15.69 -17.88
C THR A 282 -17.74 -16.41 -17.77
N ARG A 283 -18.11 -16.83 -16.55
CA ARG A 283 -19.52 -17.15 -16.21
C ARG A 283 -20.00 -16.25 -15.07
N PRO A 284 -21.18 -15.64 -15.17
CA PRO A 284 -21.65 -14.67 -14.19
C PRO A 284 -22.29 -15.37 -12.99
N TYR A 285 -21.83 -15.07 -11.77
CA TYR A 285 -22.57 -15.43 -10.56
C TYR A 285 -23.69 -14.41 -10.33
N ARG A 286 -24.92 -14.89 -10.12
CA ARG A 286 -26.15 -14.07 -10.06
C ARG A 286 -26.91 -14.37 -8.78
N GLY A 287 -27.31 -13.31 -8.05
CA GLY A 287 -28.12 -13.41 -6.85
C GLY A 287 -27.28 -13.30 -5.56
N GLY A 288 -27.67 -12.37 -4.70
CA GLY A 288 -26.91 -11.98 -3.51
C GLY A 288 -27.29 -10.58 -3.05
N SER A 289 -28.60 -10.33 -2.94
CA SER A 289 -29.13 -9.04 -2.51
C SER A 289 -28.80 -8.81 -1.03
N PHE A 290 -28.20 -7.67 -0.72
CA PHE A 290 -28.28 -7.07 0.61
C PHE A 290 -28.62 -5.59 0.45
N GLU A 291 -29.52 -5.14 1.31
CA GLU A 291 -30.19 -3.84 1.18
C GLU A 291 -29.30 -2.70 1.69
N ASN A 292 -29.60 -1.47 1.25
CA ASN A 292 -29.02 -0.28 1.86
C ASN A 292 -29.87 0.09 3.08
N ASP A 293 -29.25 0.31 4.23
CA ASP A 293 -29.84 1.20 5.24
C ASP A 293 -28.80 1.79 6.20
N ASP A 294 -29.26 2.64 7.12
CA ASP A 294 -28.50 3.27 8.22
C ASP A 294 -27.42 4.31 7.84
N TYR A 295 -27.82 5.31 7.04
CA TYR A 295 -27.22 6.67 7.10
C TYR A 295 -28.07 7.62 7.96
N ARG A 296 -28.21 7.31 9.27
CA ARG A 296 -29.10 8.04 10.18
C ARG A 296 -28.56 9.40 10.61
N LYS A 297 -28.98 10.47 9.90
CA LYS A 297 -28.81 11.86 10.36
C LYS A 297 -29.65 12.15 11.61
N PRO A 298 -29.12 12.90 12.61
CA PRO A 298 -29.95 13.63 13.57
C PRO A 298 -30.69 14.77 12.85
N GLN A 299 -31.98 14.96 13.16
CA GLN A 299 -32.74 16.12 12.69
C GLN A 299 -32.66 17.30 13.68
N SER A 300 -32.87 18.51 13.16
CA SER A 300 -32.95 19.73 13.95
C SER A 300 -34.29 19.83 14.69
N ALA A 301 -34.24 20.21 15.97
CA ALA A 301 -35.41 20.69 16.71
C ALA A 301 -35.22 22.18 17.06
N ARG A 302 -36.21 23.00 16.73
CA ARG A 302 -36.31 24.42 17.11
C ARG A 302 -37.30 24.56 18.28
N GLY A 303 -36.98 25.41 19.26
CA GLY A 303 -37.96 25.93 20.21
C GLY A 303 -37.36 26.23 21.59
N GLY A 304 -37.85 27.28 22.26
CA GLY A 304 -37.50 27.59 23.64
C GLY A 304 -36.46 28.71 23.82
N LEU A 305 -36.89 29.96 23.62
CA LEU A 305 -36.29 31.08 24.37
C LEU A 305 -36.78 30.99 25.83
N HIS A 306 -35.92 31.32 26.80
CA HIS A 306 -36.27 32.17 27.95
C HIS A 306 -35.00 32.52 28.76
N SER A 307 -35.01 33.70 29.38
CA SER A 307 -33.90 34.28 30.14
C SER A 307 -34.04 34.03 31.64
N SER A 308 -32.93 33.81 32.36
CA SER A 308 -32.66 34.41 33.69
C SER A 308 -31.26 34.08 34.25
N SER A 309 -30.70 35.03 34.98
CA SER A 309 -29.56 34.96 35.93
C SER A 309 -29.90 35.98 37.04
N PRO A 310 -29.35 35.96 38.29
CA PRO A 310 -27.99 35.58 38.73
C PRO A 310 -28.03 34.38 39.73
N THR A 311 -27.26 34.16 40.83
CA THR A 311 -26.40 35.03 41.68
C THR A 311 -25.42 34.22 42.57
N HIS A 312 -24.19 34.75 42.73
CA HIS A 312 -23.21 34.65 43.84
C HIS A 312 -22.78 33.30 44.48
N GLU A 313 -21.45 33.19 44.69
CA GLU A 313 -20.66 32.66 45.84
C GLU A 313 -21.09 31.34 46.55
N HIS A 314 -20.19 30.41 46.90
CA HIS A 314 -18.98 30.64 47.74
C HIS A 314 -17.88 29.55 47.61
N SER A 315 -16.74 29.82 48.26
CA SER A 315 -15.49 29.03 48.35
C SER A 315 -15.57 27.62 48.98
N SER A 316 -14.70 26.67 48.57
CA SER A 316 -13.47 26.28 49.35
C SER A 316 -12.91 24.85 49.10
N LYS A 317 -11.58 24.80 48.88
CA LYS A 317 -10.53 23.77 49.14
C LYS A 317 -10.91 22.35 49.67
N HIS A 318 -10.44 21.31 48.96
CA HIS A 318 -9.61 20.13 49.38
C HIS A 318 -9.54 19.14 48.17
N GLY A 319 -8.59 18.21 47.98
CA GLY A 319 -7.28 17.94 48.63
C GLY A 319 -6.60 16.67 48.07
N THR A 320 -5.27 16.70 47.83
CA THR A 320 -4.28 15.58 47.78
C THR A 320 -4.62 14.20 47.15
N SER A 321 -3.90 13.80 46.07
CA SER A 321 -3.19 12.50 45.86
C SER A 321 -2.75 12.35 44.38
N THR A 322 -1.46 12.38 44.02
CA THR A 322 -0.46 11.29 44.01
C THR A 322 -0.78 10.06 43.14
N SER A 323 -0.14 9.98 41.97
CA SER A 323 0.39 8.72 41.41
C SER A 323 1.60 9.04 40.51
N ALA A 324 2.55 8.11 40.39
CA ALA A 324 3.83 8.33 39.71
C ALA A 324 3.95 7.51 38.41
N THR A 325 4.29 8.17 37.30
CA THR A 325 4.47 7.50 36.00
C THR A 325 5.93 7.10 35.80
N SER A 326 6.22 5.80 35.91
CA SER A 326 7.56 5.26 35.62
C SER A 326 7.90 5.41 34.13
N LYS A 327 9.03 6.05 33.81
CA LYS A 327 9.53 6.20 32.43
C LYS A 327 10.48 5.06 32.10
N GLN A 328 9.99 4.01 31.45
CA GLN A 328 10.87 3.03 30.80
C GLN A 328 11.66 3.71 29.67
N LYS A 329 12.97 3.48 29.65
CA LYS A 329 13.94 4.12 28.74
C LYS A 329 14.21 3.19 27.56
N THR A 330 13.44 3.33 26.47
CA THR A 330 13.67 2.55 25.24
C THR A 330 15.02 2.91 24.62
N VAL A 331 15.90 1.91 24.53
CA VAL A 331 17.19 2.02 23.85
C VAL A 331 16.96 1.95 22.34
N LYS A 332 17.43 2.96 21.60
CA LYS A 332 17.53 2.89 20.14
C LYS A 332 18.83 2.18 19.76
N PRO A 333 18.82 1.22 18.81
CA PRO A 333 20.06 0.71 18.21
C PRO A 333 20.73 1.83 17.40
N ASN A 334 22.07 1.86 17.43
CA ASN A 334 22.86 2.84 16.71
C ASN A 334 23.05 2.40 15.24
N ILE A 335 22.90 3.31 14.29
CA ILE A 335 23.15 3.06 12.86
C ILE A 335 24.35 3.93 12.45
N PRO A 336 25.43 3.36 11.88
CA PRO A 336 26.57 4.15 11.42
C PRO A 336 26.18 5.13 10.30
N GLU A 337 26.70 6.34 10.36
CA GLU A 337 26.59 7.31 9.26
C GLU A 337 27.43 6.83 8.05
N LEU A 338 26.84 6.89 6.85
CA LEU A 338 27.58 6.67 5.61
C LEU A 338 28.27 7.96 5.18
N ILE A 339 29.55 7.83 4.81
CA ILE A 339 30.49 8.92 4.59
C ILE A 339 30.05 9.80 3.41
N SER A 340 29.85 11.10 3.67
CA SER A 340 29.73 12.12 2.63
C SER A 340 31.11 12.69 2.27
N SER A 341 31.78 12.10 1.29
CA SER A 341 33.04 12.61 0.75
C SER A 341 32.77 13.78 -0.22
N ASN A 342 32.74 15.01 0.30
CA ASN A 342 32.90 16.20 -0.55
C ASN A 342 34.38 16.35 -0.94
N SER A 343 34.67 16.24 -2.23
CA SER A 343 35.89 16.79 -2.83
C SER A 343 35.50 17.99 -3.69
N SER A 344 36.04 19.16 -3.37
CA SER A 344 36.02 20.34 -4.23
C SER A 344 37.05 20.21 -5.35
N ASP A 345 37.01 21.19 -6.27
CA ASP A 345 38.06 21.52 -7.25
C ASP A 345 38.17 20.49 -8.42
N SER A 346 38.56 20.88 -9.64
CA SER A 346 39.18 22.14 -10.10
C SER A 346 38.53 22.69 -11.40
N ASP A 347 39.05 23.82 -11.86
CA ASP A 347 38.67 24.59 -13.05
C ASP A 347 38.95 23.90 -14.40
N ASP A 348 38.12 24.22 -15.41
CA ASP A 348 38.48 24.59 -16.81
C ASP A 348 37.27 25.25 -17.51
#